data_AF-A0A1G0F099-F1
#
_entry.id   AF-A0A1G0F099-F1
#
_cell.length_a   1.000
_cell.length_b   1.000
_cell.length_c   1.000
_cell.angle_alpha   90.00
_cell.angle_beta   90.00
_cell.angle_gamma   90.00
#
_symmetry.space_group_name_H-M   'P 1'
#
loop_
_entity.id
_entity.type
_entity.pdbx_description
1 polymer ?
#
loop_
_entity_poly.entity_id
_entity_poly.type
_entity_poly.pdbx_seq_one_letter_code
_entity_poly.pdbx_strand_id
1 'polypeptide(L)'
;MIEIRQTEIFAKWFSGLRDRNARTRIQIRIDRLQLGNPGDVKPVGEGVSELRIDCGLGYRVYYAQRGSVLIVLLAGGDKRTQNRDIKTALELARDL
;
A
#
# COMPACT_ATOMS: atom_id res chain seq x y z
N MET A 1 1.09 -9.25 15.93
CA MET A 1 0.30 -8.73 14.79
C MET A 1 0.60 -7.25 14.72
N ILE A 2 1.00 -6.75 13.55
CA ILE A 2 1.37 -5.34 13.35
C ILE A 2 0.06 -4.52 13.32
N GLU A 3 0.06 -3.30 13.85
CA GLU A 3 -1.08 -2.39 13.71
C GLU A 3 -1.09 -1.79 12.29
N ILE A 4 -2.26 -1.77 11.64
CA ILE A 4 -2.44 -1.14 10.33
C ILE A 4 -3.24 0.15 10.51
N ARG A 5 -2.66 1.26 10.07
CA ARG A 5 -3.38 2.52 9.85
C ARG A 5 -3.41 2.83 8.37
N GLN A 6 -4.35 3.66 7.95
CA GLN A 6 -4.47 4.10 6.57
C GLN A 6 -4.74 5.60 6.51
N THR A 7 -4.17 6.26 5.51
CA THR A 7 -4.52 7.64 5.18
C THR A 7 -5.89 7.71 4.51
N GLU A 8 -6.47 8.90 4.46
CA GLU A 8 -7.68 9.12 3.67
C GLU A 8 -7.47 8.84 2.18
N ILE A 9 -6.29 9.14 1.64
CA ILE A 9 -5.96 8.94 0.23
C ILE A 9 -6.03 7.46 -0.12
N PHE A 10 -5.40 6.60 0.70
CA PHE A 10 -5.51 5.16 0.53
C PHE A 10 -6.96 4.70 0.67
N ALA A 11 -7.68 5.13 1.71
CA ALA A 11 -9.05 4.69 1.97
C ALA A 11 -10.02 5.07 0.82
N LYS A 12 -9.90 6.28 0.29
CA LYS A 12 -10.68 6.77 -0.87
C LYS A 12 -10.35 5.97 -2.13
N TRP A 13 -9.08 5.72 -2.41
CA TRP A 13 -8.67 4.88 -3.54
C TRP A 13 -9.22 3.44 -3.42
N PHE A 14 -9.02 2.81 -2.26
CA PHE A 14 -9.39 1.41 -2.02
C PHE A 14 -10.90 1.20 -2.08
N SER A 15 -11.68 2.13 -1.52
CA SER A 15 -13.15 2.10 -1.59
C SER A 15 -13.68 2.38 -3.01
N GLY A 16 -12.94 3.13 -3.83
CA GLY A 16 -13.28 3.42 -5.23
C GLY A 16 -12.99 2.29 -6.22
N LEU A 17 -12.34 1.21 -5.80
CA LEU A 17 -12.06 0.06 -6.68
C LEU A 17 -13.37 -0.65 -7.07
N ARG A 18 -13.69 -0.60 -8.37
CA ARG A 18 -14.87 -1.30 -8.94
C ARG A 18 -14.69 -2.81 -9.02
N ASP A 19 -13.45 -3.27 -9.20
CA ASP A 19 -13.13 -4.69 -9.26
C ASP A 19 -13.08 -5.30 -7.85
N ARG A 20 -14.12 -6.08 -7.52
CA ARG A 20 -14.24 -6.77 -6.22
C ARG A 20 -13.18 -7.84 -6.00
N ASN A 21 -12.74 -8.51 -7.07
CA ASN A 21 -11.71 -9.54 -6.98
C ASN A 21 -10.35 -8.89 -6.69
N ALA A 22 -10.05 -7.77 -7.34
CA ALA A 22 -8.87 -6.97 -7.04
C ALA A 22 -8.88 -6.50 -5.58
N ARG A 23 -9.99 -5.93 -5.12
CA ARG A 23 -10.15 -5.46 -3.74
C ARG A 23 -9.89 -6.57 -2.72
N THR A 24 -10.44 -7.76 -2.95
CA THR A 24 -10.23 -8.93 -2.08
C THR A 24 -8.76 -9.35 -2.06
N ARG A 25 -8.10 -9.42 -3.22
CA ARG A 25 -6.68 -9.79 -3.30
C ARG A 25 -5.78 -8.77 -2.62
N ILE A 26 -6.09 -7.48 -2.73
CA ILE A 26 -5.38 -6.41 -2.03
C ILE A 26 -5.55 -6.56 -0.51
N GLN A 27 -6.78 -6.80 -0.03
CA GLN A 27 -7.03 -7.00 1.39
C GLN A 27 -6.24 -8.19 1.94
N ILE A 28 -6.29 -9.35 1.27
CA ILE A 28 -5.49 -10.53 1.65
C ILE A 28 -4.00 -10.19 1.74
N ARG A 29 -3.51 -9.32 0.86
CA ARG A 29 -2.11 -8.91 0.88
C ARG A 29 -1.77 -8.03 2.08
N ILE A 30 -2.67 -7.12 2.44
CA ILE A 30 -2.55 -6.26 3.63
C ILE A 30 -2.59 -7.13 4.90
N ASP A 31 -3.49 -8.12 4.96
CA ASP A 31 -3.60 -9.02 6.10
C ASP A 31 -2.29 -9.83 6.28
N ARG A 32 -1.70 -10.31 5.18
CA ARG A 32 -0.39 -10.98 5.22
C ARG A 32 0.72 -10.04 5.67
N LEU A 33 0.72 -8.79 5.20
CA LEU A 33 1.65 -7.76 5.63
C LEU A 33 1.54 -7.53 7.15
N GLN A 34 0.32 -7.49 7.69
CA GLN A 34 0.04 -7.35 9.11
C GLN A 34 0.61 -8.51 9.97
N LEU A 35 0.70 -9.71 9.37
CA LEU A 35 1.28 -10.89 9.97
C LEU A 35 2.80 -11.00 9.76
N GLY A 36 3.45 -9.97 9.18
CA GLY A 36 4.88 -9.97 8.91
C GLY A 36 5.29 -10.79 7.69
N ASN A 37 4.34 -11.12 6.79
CA ASN A 37 4.62 -11.80 5.53
C ASN A 37 4.36 -10.85 4.33
N PRO A 38 5.23 -9.86 4.12
CA PRO A 38 5.07 -8.84 3.09
C PRO A 38 5.16 -9.40 1.67
N GLY A 39 5.75 -10.58 1.43
CA GLY A 39 5.98 -11.15 0.10
C GLY A 39 6.75 -10.22 -0.84
N ASP A 40 6.28 -10.04 -2.08
CA ASP A 40 6.84 -9.10 -3.04
C ASP A 40 6.65 -7.62 -2.64
N VAL A 41 7.74 -7.01 -2.17
CA VAL A 41 7.84 -5.61 -1.77
C VAL A 41 9.12 -5.00 -2.35
N LYS A 42 9.07 -3.72 -2.69
CA LYS A 42 10.26 -2.92 -3.07
C LYS A 42 10.34 -1.61 -2.30
N PRO A 43 11.51 -1.20 -1.80
CA PRO A 43 11.67 0.16 -1.30
C PRO A 43 11.56 1.17 -2.46
N VAL A 44 10.88 2.29 -2.22
CA VAL A 44 10.72 3.38 -3.20
C VAL A 44 11.29 4.71 -2.72
N GLY A 45 11.88 4.74 -1.53
CA GLY A 45 12.56 5.90 -0.95
C GLY A 45 11.91 6.36 0.37
N GLU A 46 12.66 7.11 1.18
CA GLU A 46 12.16 7.83 2.37
C GLU A 46 11.38 6.94 3.38
N GLY A 47 11.80 5.68 3.53
CA GLY A 47 11.12 4.74 4.42
C GLY A 47 9.79 4.18 3.88
N VAL A 48 9.45 4.48 2.61
CA VAL A 48 8.27 3.97 1.92
C VAL A 48 8.62 2.71 1.12
N SER A 49 7.71 1.75 1.20
CA SER A 49 7.75 0.48 0.48
C SER A 49 6.53 0.31 -0.40
N GLU A 50 6.74 -0.22 -1.60
CA GLU A 50 5.71 -0.62 -2.55
C GLU A 50 5.41 -2.11 -2.38
N LEU A 51 4.18 -2.44 -2.03
CA LEU A 51 3.63 -3.79 -2.05
C LEU A 51 3.06 -4.09 -3.43
N ARG A 52 3.67 -5.05 -4.13
CA ARG A 52 3.30 -5.41 -5.50
C ARG A 52 2.29 -6.55 -5.50
N ILE A 53 1.18 -6.35 -6.20
CA ILE A 53 0.04 -7.26 -6.24
C ILE A 53 -0.28 -7.55 -7.70
N ASP A 54 0.18 -8.72 -8.16
CA ASP A 54 0.03 -9.13 -9.55
C ASP A 54 -1.36 -9.76 -9.77
N CYS A 55 -2.35 -8.89 -9.85
CA CYS A 55 -3.70 -9.21 -10.31
C CYS A 55 -4.26 -8.05 -11.16
N GLY A 56 -5.06 -8.39 -12.17
CA GLY A 56 -5.69 -7.40 -13.04
C GLY A 56 -4.68 -6.43 -13.66
N LEU A 57 -4.82 -5.14 -13.37
CA LEU A 57 -3.99 -4.04 -13.89
C LEU A 57 -2.57 -3.97 -13.27
N GLY A 58 -2.26 -4.84 -12.30
CA GLY A 58 -1.01 -4.80 -11.55
C GLY A 58 -1.06 -3.72 -10.47
N TYR A 59 -1.82 -3.99 -9.41
CA TYR A 59 -2.03 -3.04 -8.32
C TYR A 59 -0.79 -2.88 -7.43
N ARG A 60 -0.65 -1.69 -6.85
CA ARG A 60 0.45 -1.29 -5.96
C ARG A 60 -0.14 -0.60 -4.74
N VAL A 61 0.35 -0.98 -3.56
CA VAL A 61 0.02 -0.30 -2.30
C VAL A 61 1.31 0.23 -1.70
N TYR A 62 1.34 1.51 -1.37
CA TYR A 62 2.51 2.15 -0.78
C TYR A 62 2.29 2.32 0.71
N TYR A 63 3.26 1.90 1.49
CA TYR A 63 3.18 1.95 2.95
C TYR A 63 4.51 2.35 3.57
N ALA A 64 4.43 2.98 4.74
CA ALA A 64 5.57 3.18 5.62
C ALA A 64 5.44 2.26 6.84
N GLN A 65 6.57 1.73 7.30
CA GLN A 65 6.62 0.92 8.51
C GLN A 65 7.39 1.65 9.61
N ARG A 66 6.81 1.73 10.80
CA ARG A 66 7.40 2.34 12.00
C ARG A 66 7.74 1.26 13.00
N GLY A 67 9.03 0.93 13.06
CA GLY A 67 9.52 -0.18 13.88
C GLY A 67 8.87 -1.51 13.52
N SER A 68 8.63 -2.36 14.51
CA SER A 68 8.03 -3.70 14.32
C SER A 68 6.52 -3.73 14.59
N VAL A 69 5.91 -2.60 14.94
CA VAL A 69 4.56 -2.57 15.54
C VAL A 69 3.52 -1.83 14.71
N LEU A 70 3.92 -0.94 13.79
CA LEU A 70 2.97 -0.11 13.04
C LEU A 70 3.33 -0.05 11.55
N ILE A 71 2.31 -0.21 10.72
CA ILE A 71 2.34 0.04 9.27
C ILE A 71 1.25 1.06 8.93
N VAL A 72 1.61 2.06 8.12
CA VAL A 72 0.69 3.08 7.61
C VAL A 72 0.56 2.93 6.10
N LEU A 73 -0.63 2.61 5.61
CA LEU A 73 -0.97 2.57 4.19
C LEU A 73 -1.20 4.01 3.69
N LEU A 74 -0.36 4.45 2.75
CA LEU A 74 -0.25 5.85 2.33
C LEU A 74 -1.06 6.15 1.08
N ALA A 75 -0.88 5.32 0.06
CA ALA A 75 -1.53 5.48 -1.22
C ALA A 75 -1.66 4.11 -1.89
N GLY A 76 -2.49 4.03 -2.92
CA GLY A 76 -2.54 2.88 -3.79
C GLY A 76 -2.89 3.29 -5.20
N GLY A 77 -2.57 2.42 -6.13
CA GLY A 77 -2.79 2.63 -7.55
C GLY A 77 -2.56 1.37 -8.34
N ASP A 78 -2.39 1.54 -9.64
CA ASP A 78 -1.97 0.47 -10.53
C ASP A 78 -0.69 0.86 -11.25
N LYS A 79 -0.16 -0.08 -12.05
CA LYS A 79 1.10 0.11 -12.76
C LYS A 79 1.11 1.36 -13.66
N ARG A 80 -0.05 1.83 -14.14
CA ARG A 80 -0.15 3.01 -15.03
C ARG A 80 0.05 4.32 -14.28
N THR A 81 -0.32 4.38 -13.01
CA THR A 81 -0.22 5.58 -12.16
C THR A 81 0.98 5.54 -11.21
N GLN A 82 1.77 4.46 -11.22
CA GLN A 82 2.86 4.16 -10.31
C GLN A 82 3.73 5.38 -9.92
N ASN A 83 4.29 6.10 -10.88
CA ASN A 83 5.16 7.25 -10.59
C ASN A 83 4.46 8.37 -9.80
N ARG A 84 3.18 8.63 -10.12
CA ARG A 84 2.37 9.62 -9.41
C ARG A 84 2.10 9.16 -7.98
N ASP A 85 1.72 7.89 -7.83
CA ASP A 85 1.36 7.34 -6.52
C ASP A 85 2.57 7.23 -5.59
N ILE A 86 3.76 6.89 -6.12
CA ILE A 86 5.03 6.94 -5.39
C ILE A 86 5.27 8.35 -4.87
N LYS A 87 5.16 9.36 -5.73
CA LYS A 87 5.37 10.75 -5.33
C LYS A 87 4.43 11.16 -4.19
N THR A 88 3.13 10.86 -4.32
CA THR A 88 2.13 11.12 -3.28
C THR A 88 2.46 10.36 -1.99
N ALA A 89 2.90 9.11 -2.07
CA ALA A 89 3.28 8.34 -0.89
C ALA A 89 4.50 8.91 -0.16
N LEU A 90 5.53 9.36 -0.90
CA LEU A 90 6.71 10.01 -0.32
C LEU A 90 6.34 11.33 0.35
N GLU A 91 5.48 12.15 -0.27
CA GLU A 91 4.97 13.39 0.33
C GLU A 91 4.24 13.10 1.65
N LEU A 92 3.32 12.13 1.66
CA LEU A 92 2.60 11.74 2.88
C LEU A 92 3.53 11.20 3.96
N ALA A 93 4.58 10.45 3.59
CA ALA A 93 5.49 9.84 4.55
C ALA A 93 6.30 10.86 5.36
N ARG A 94 6.57 12.03 4.78
CA ARG A 94 7.27 13.14 5.47
C ARG A 94 6.45 13.75 6.59
N ASP A 95 5.13 13.68 6.48
CA ASP A 95 4.17 14.27 7.42
C ASP A 95 3.68 13.28 8.49
N LEU A 96 4.14 12.03 8.45
CA LEU A 96 3.76 11.01 9.43
C LEU A 96 4.36 11.28 10.81
#